data_AF-A0A955PCT9-F1
#
_entry.id   AF-A0A955PCT9-F1
#
_cell.length_a   1.000
_cell.length_b   1.000
_cell.length_c   1.000
_cell.angle_alpha   90.00
_cell.angle_beta   90.00
_cell.angle_gamma   90.00
#
_symmetry.space_group_name_H-M   'P 1'
#
loop_
_entity.id
_entity.type
_entity.pdbx_description
1 polymer ?
#
loop_
_entity_poly.entity_id
_entity_poly.type
_entity_poly.pdbx_seq_one_letter_code
_entity_poly.pdbx_strand_id
1 'polypeptide(L)'
;TYEVRSIFTKKRSLAELRRLGFASPASERFDSGPPKPILEAQVVDLADSVAYNSHDIDDGIKSGLLNPDHLCEVDLWRRIWEPLKGEASGVRRRAAVRELINRQVTDLVAASFERMKNFDPSALGKTTSDEYPALGRIERIIDFHPEMRKEETELKRFLHKYLYRHPKVTRKMDKACSMIQSLFTYYLKHPEQMA
;
A
#
# COMPACT_ATOMS: atom_id res chain seq x y z
N THR A 1 22.98 0.40 -2.42
CA THR A 1 23.17 1.77 -1.91
C THR A 1 22.19 2.04 -0.78
N TYR A 2 22.47 3.00 0.11
CA TYR A 2 21.57 3.36 1.22
C TYR A 2 20.16 3.74 0.73
N GLU A 3 20.05 4.32 -0.47
CA GLU A 3 18.80 4.63 -1.18
C GLU A 3 17.89 3.41 -1.39
N VAL A 4 18.47 2.23 -1.67
CA VAL A 4 17.71 0.98 -1.82
C VAL A 4 17.13 0.54 -0.48
N ARG A 5 17.85 0.75 0.64
CA ARG A 5 17.39 0.37 1.98
C ARG A 5 16.22 1.23 2.47
N SER A 6 16.16 2.50 2.09
CA SER A 6 15.01 3.37 2.39
C SER A 6 13.73 2.96 1.66
N ILE A 7 13.83 2.28 0.50
CA ILE A 7 12.66 1.78 -0.23
C ILE A 7 11.99 0.61 0.50
N PHE A 8 12.76 -0.25 1.19
CA PHE A 8 12.24 -1.44 1.87
C PHE A 8 11.74 -1.20 3.30
N THR A 9 12.11 -0.08 3.93
CA THR A 9 11.70 0.25 5.30
C THR A 9 10.33 0.93 5.31
N LYS A 10 9.34 0.22 4.76
CA LYS A 10 8.11 0.84 4.26
C LYS A 10 7.13 1.34 5.32
N LYS A 11 7.10 0.85 6.58
CA LYS A 11 5.89 1.13 7.40
C LYS A 11 5.82 0.81 8.89
N ARG A 12 6.91 0.66 9.65
CA ARG A 12 6.75 0.35 11.09
C ARG A 12 7.45 1.34 11.99
N SER A 13 6.65 1.97 12.85
CA SER A 13 7.17 2.72 13.97
C SER A 13 7.89 1.76 14.93
N LEU A 14 8.96 2.23 15.58
CA LEU A 14 9.63 1.47 16.64
C LEU A 14 8.66 1.08 17.77
N ALA A 15 7.60 1.87 17.99
CA ALA A 15 6.55 1.56 18.95
C ALA A 15 5.82 0.25 18.60
N GLU A 16 5.53 0.00 17.33
CA GLU A 16 4.94 -1.26 16.88
C GLU A 16 5.94 -2.41 16.93
N LEU A 17 7.21 -2.18 16.60
CA LEU A 17 8.26 -3.21 16.70
C LEU A 17 8.52 -3.63 18.15
N ARG A 18 8.51 -2.68 19.09
CA ARG A 18 8.59 -2.94 20.55
C ARG A 18 7.36 -3.68 21.05
N ARG A 19 6.15 -3.27 20.62
CA ARG A 19 4.89 -3.96 20.97
C ARG A 19 4.86 -5.41 20.49
N LEU A 20 5.53 -5.71 19.37
CA LEU A 20 5.63 -7.05 18.80
C LEU A 20 6.81 -7.88 19.35
N GLY A 21 7.56 -7.38 20.34
CA GLY A 21 8.64 -8.12 21.00
C GLY A 21 9.95 -8.22 20.22
N PHE A 22 10.13 -7.43 19.14
CA PHE A 22 11.34 -7.44 18.30
C PHE A 22 12.46 -6.50 18.82
N ALA A 23 12.51 -6.23 20.12
CA ALA A 23 13.55 -5.40 20.72
C ALA A 23 14.88 -6.18 20.81
N SER A 24 15.64 -6.19 19.72
CA SER A 24 17.02 -6.68 19.63
C SER A 24 17.99 -5.49 19.55
N PRO A 25 19.30 -5.63 19.85
CA PRO A 25 20.30 -4.59 19.54
C PRO A 25 20.28 -4.12 18.08
N ALA A 26 19.72 -4.92 17.15
CA ALA A 26 19.46 -4.51 15.77
C ALA A 26 18.36 -3.42 15.64
N SER A 27 17.44 -3.32 16.61
CA SER A 27 16.38 -2.32 16.67
C SER A 27 16.85 -0.95 17.14
N GLU A 28 17.99 -0.87 17.84
CA GLU A 28 18.63 0.37 18.26
C GLU A 28 19.26 1.14 17.09
N ARG A 29 19.55 0.47 15.96
CA ARG A 29 19.96 1.15 14.70
C ARG A 29 18.83 1.94 14.01
N PHE A 30 17.62 1.94 14.57
CA PHE A 30 16.45 2.65 14.04
C PHE A 30 15.97 3.80 14.94
N ASP A 31 16.79 4.23 15.91
CA ASP A 31 16.44 5.08 17.05
C ASP A 31 15.85 6.47 16.71
N SER A 32 16.05 6.97 15.49
CA SER A 32 15.56 8.29 15.06
C SER A 32 14.12 8.30 14.52
N GLY A 33 13.41 7.18 14.55
CA GLY A 33 12.22 6.98 13.70
C GLY A 33 12.63 6.85 12.23
N PRO A 34 11.77 6.27 11.36
CA PRO A 34 12.12 6.17 9.95
C PRO A 34 12.31 7.59 9.40
N PRO A 35 13.45 7.91 8.75
CA PRO A 35 13.57 9.15 8.01
C PRO A 35 12.39 9.23 7.04
N LYS A 36 11.81 10.43 6.85
CA LYS A 36 10.74 10.58 5.86
C LYS A 36 11.25 10.07 4.51
N PRO A 37 10.47 9.25 3.79
CA PRO A 37 10.94 8.54 2.60
C PRO A 37 11.39 9.52 1.52
N ILE A 38 12.50 9.22 0.85
CA ILE A 38 12.93 9.90 -0.38
C ILE A 38 11.82 9.84 -1.45
N LEU A 39 11.88 10.71 -2.45
CA LEU A 39 10.82 10.82 -3.48
C LEU A 39 10.54 9.48 -4.15
N GLU A 40 11.58 8.72 -4.49
CA GLU A 40 11.48 7.40 -5.11
C GLU A 40 10.76 6.40 -4.20
N ALA A 41 11.03 6.43 -2.89
CA ALA A 41 10.34 5.59 -1.93
C ALA A 41 8.86 5.98 -1.78
N GLN A 42 8.53 7.28 -1.88
CA GLN A 42 7.13 7.73 -1.91
C GLN A 42 6.40 7.28 -3.18
N VAL A 43 7.07 7.34 -4.34
CA VAL A 43 6.55 6.82 -5.62
C VAL A 43 6.28 5.32 -5.50
N VAL A 44 7.25 4.54 -5.01
CA VAL A 44 7.13 3.08 -4.86
C VAL A 44 6.01 2.69 -3.88
N ASP A 45 5.77 3.47 -2.81
CA ASP A 45 4.67 3.21 -1.88
C ASP A 45 3.29 3.41 -2.53
N LEU A 46 3.12 4.44 -3.35
CA LEU A 46 1.84 4.69 -4.03
C LEU A 46 1.64 3.78 -5.23
N ALA A 47 2.68 3.55 -6.04
CA ALA A 47 2.62 2.63 -7.17
C ALA A 47 2.23 1.21 -6.73
N ASP A 48 2.81 0.74 -5.62
CA ASP A 48 2.47 -0.56 -5.01
C ASP A 48 1.02 -0.59 -4.52
N SER A 49 0.56 0.48 -3.87
CA SER A 49 -0.84 0.61 -3.43
C SER A 49 -1.83 0.55 -4.61
N VAL A 50 -1.54 1.26 -5.71
CA VAL A 50 -2.37 1.25 -6.93
C VAL A 50 -2.38 -0.15 -7.53
N ALA A 51 -1.20 -0.75 -7.74
CA ALA A 51 -1.06 -2.07 -8.34
C ALA A 51 -1.78 -3.15 -7.53
N TYR A 52 -1.60 -3.17 -6.21
CA TYR A 52 -2.20 -4.14 -5.32
C TYR A 52 -3.73 -4.04 -5.32
N ASN A 53 -4.28 -2.83 -5.12
CA ASN A 53 -5.72 -2.61 -5.11
C ASN A 53 -6.36 -3.00 -6.46
N SER A 54 -5.77 -2.59 -7.58
CA SER A 54 -6.31 -2.88 -8.91
C SER A 54 -6.24 -4.37 -9.25
N HIS A 55 -5.17 -5.07 -8.86
CA HIS A 55 -5.04 -6.50 -9.07
C HIS A 55 -6.06 -7.28 -8.23
N ASP A 56 -6.23 -6.93 -6.96
CA ASP A 56 -7.20 -7.55 -6.06
C ASP A 56 -8.65 -7.33 -6.51
N ILE A 57 -8.95 -6.17 -7.12
CA ILE A 57 -10.25 -5.92 -7.75
C ILE A 57 -10.43 -6.86 -8.96
N ASP A 58 -9.43 -6.96 -9.85
CA ASP A 58 -9.54 -7.82 -11.03
C ASP A 58 -9.79 -9.29 -10.64
N ASP A 59 -9.01 -9.79 -9.69
CA ASP A 59 -9.09 -11.16 -9.17
C ASP A 59 -10.35 -11.40 -8.34
N GLY A 60 -10.75 -10.42 -7.51
CA GLY A 60 -11.99 -10.46 -6.74
C GLY A 60 -13.21 -10.60 -7.63
N ILE A 61 -13.26 -9.83 -8.73
CA ILE A 61 -14.33 -9.94 -9.74
C ILE A 61 -14.22 -11.28 -10.49
N LYS A 62 -13.01 -11.67 -10.91
CA LYS A 62 -12.77 -12.93 -11.66
C LYS A 62 -13.25 -14.17 -10.90
N SER A 63 -12.99 -14.17 -9.59
CA SER A 63 -13.30 -15.28 -8.69
C SER A 63 -14.73 -15.26 -8.16
N GLY A 64 -15.51 -14.22 -8.50
CA GLY A 64 -16.86 -14.01 -7.98
C GLY A 64 -16.91 -13.68 -6.48
N LEU A 65 -15.78 -13.30 -5.87
CA LEU A 65 -15.72 -12.79 -4.50
C LEU A 65 -16.22 -11.35 -4.41
N LEU A 66 -16.11 -10.60 -5.50
CA LEU A 66 -16.52 -9.22 -5.61
C LEU A 66 -17.57 -9.08 -6.72
N ASN A 67 -18.70 -8.48 -6.39
CA ASN A 67 -19.68 -8.07 -7.40
C ASN A 67 -19.33 -6.65 -7.88
N PRO A 68 -19.02 -6.44 -9.18
CA PRO A 68 -18.63 -5.14 -9.70
C PRO A 68 -19.76 -4.09 -9.64
N ASP A 69 -21.04 -4.51 -9.63
CA ASP A 69 -22.16 -3.58 -9.45
C ASP A 69 -22.30 -3.15 -7.99
N HIS A 70 -21.96 -4.01 -7.02
CA HIS A 70 -21.89 -3.63 -5.61
C HIS A 70 -20.69 -2.71 -5.33
N LEU A 71 -19.58 -2.89 -6.06
CA LEU A 71 -18.42 -1.98 -5.98
C LEU A 71 -18.75 -0.55 -6.43
N CYS A 72 -19.87 -0.33 -7.12
CA CYS A 72 -20.38 1.02 -7.41
C CYS A 72 -20.83 1.80 -6.17
N GLU A 73 -20.81 1.23 -4.95
CA GLU A 73 -20.87 2.03 -3.73
C GLU A 73 -19.69 3.00 -3.61
N VAL A 74 -18.54 2.66 -4.23
CA VAL A 74 -17.37 3.54 -4.32
C VAL A 74 -17.51 4.44 -5.54
N ASP A 75 -17.53 5.77 -5.32
CA ASP A 75 -17.76 6.77 -6.37
C ASP A 75 -16.73 6.68 -7.51
N LEU A 76 -15.45 6.49 -7.18
CA LEU A 76 -14.38 6.31 -8.17
C LEU A 76 -14.67 5.14 -9.12
N TRP A 77 -15.07 3.98 -8.57
CA TRP A 77 -15.41 2.82 -9.38
C TRP A 77 -16.69 3.04 -10.18
N ARG A 78 -17.73 3.63 -9.56
CA ARG A 78 -19.01 3.89 -10.24
C ARG A 78 -18.81 4.69 -11.53
N ARG A 79 -18.05 5.79 -11.46
CA ARG A 79 -17.77 6.65 -12.63
C ARG A 79 -16.99 5.94 -13.75
N ILE A 80 -16.29 4.86 -13.43
CA ILE A 80 -15.56 4.03 -14.40
C ILE A 80 -16.45 2.93 -14.95
N TRP A 81 -17.24 2.28 -14.08
CA TRP A 81 -18.01 1.09 -14.40
C TRP A 81 -19.29 1.37 -15.18
N GLU A 82 -19.98 2.47 -14.85
CA GLU A 82 -21.25 2.81 -15.47
C GLU A 82 -21.17 3.15 -16.96
N PRO A 83 -20.17 3.92 -17.44
CA PRO A 83 -20.03 4.19 -18.87
C PRO A 83 -19.77 2.94 -19.72
N LEU A 84 -19.21 1.88 -19.12
CA LEU A 84 -18.88 0.63 -19.80
C LEU A 84 -20.07 -0.35 -19.87
N LYS A 85 -21.28 0.08 -19.48
CA LYS A 85 -22.51 -0.73 -19.59
C LYS A 85 -22.74 -1.16 -21.04
N GLY A 86 -23.04 -2.44 -21.25
CA GLY A 86 -23.30 -3.02 -22.58
C GLY A 86 -22.11 -3.80 -23.17
N GLU A 87 -20.90 -3.64 -22.63
CA GLU A 87 -19.76 -4.46 -23.03
C GLU A 87 -19.84 -5.89 -22.48
N ALA A 88 -19.25 -6.85 -23.21
CA ALA A 88 -19.09 -8.23 -22.74
C ALA A 88 -18.29 -8.27 -21.42
N SER A 89 -18.76 -9.03 -20.43
CA SER A 89 -18.27 -9.01 -19.04
C SER A 89 -16.75 -9.04 -18.89
N GLY A 90 -16.06 -9.92 -19.62
CA GLY A 90 -14.59 -10.03 -19.55
C GLY A 90 -13.85 -8.82 -20.15
N VAL A 91 -14.40 -8.21 -21.20
CA VAL A 91 -13.84 -6.99 -21.82
C VAL A 91 -14.09 -5.81 -20.89
N ARG A 92 -15.33 -5.67 -20.41
CA ARG A 92 -15.77 -4.62 -19.49
C ARG A 92 -14.91 -4.55 -18.23
N ARG A 93 -14.65 -5.69 -17.60
CA ARG A 93 -13.79 -5.79 -16.40
C ARG A 93 -12.37 -5.27 -16.67
N ARG A 94 -11.74 -5.72 -17.76
CA ARG A 94 -10.37 -5.29 -18.10
C ARG A 94 -10.31 -3.80 -18.43
N ALA A 95 -11.30 -3.28 -19.16
CA ALA A 95 -11.42 -1.86 -19.44
C ALA A 95 -11.56 -1.04 -18.14
N ALA A 96 -12.42 -1.48 -17.22
CA ALA A 96 -12.61 -0.81 -15.93
C ALA A 96 -11.35 -0.80 -15.05
N VAL A 97 -10.65 -1.94 -14.95
CA VAL A 97 -9.40 -2.02 -14.16
C VAL A 97 -8.30 -1.14 -14.78
N ARG A 98 -8.18 -1.15 -16.12
CA ARG A 98 -7.23 -0.27 -16.82
C ARG A 98 -7.54 1.20 -16.57
N GLU A 99 -8.81 1.58 -16.65
CA GLU A 99 -9.25 2.96 -16.42
C GLU A 99 -9.05 3.40 -14.96
N LEU A 100 -9.25 2.49 -14.00
CA LEU A 100 -8.95 2.74 -12.59
C LEU A 100 -7.46 3.08 -12.38
N ILE A 101 -6.56 2.28 -12.96
CA ILE A 101 -5.12 2.54 -12.91
C ILE A 101 -4.81 3.88 -13.57
N ASN A 102 -5.35 4.13 -14.78
CA ASN A 102 -5.11 5.36 -15.52
C ASN A 102 -5.48 6.59 -14.70
N ARG A 103 -6.67 6.61 -14.07
CA ARG A 103 -7.14 7.76 -13.29
C ARG A 103 -6.28 8.01 -12.06
N GLN A 104 -5.95 6.97 -11.31
CA GLN A 104 -5.09 7.10 -10.13
C GLN A 104 -3.69 7.58 -10.53
N VAL A 105 -3.07 6.97 -11.55
CA VAL A 105 -1.73 7.37 -11.99
C VAL A 105 -1.72 8.80 -12.55
N THR A 106 -2.74 9.19 -13.32
CA THR A 106 -2.84 10.54 -13.89
C THR A 106 -2.96 11.59 -12.79
N ASP A 107 -3.84 11.37 -11.82
CA ASP A 107 -4.01 12.25 -10.65
C ASP A 107 -2.73 12.34 -9.83
N LEU A 108 -2.10 11.19 -9.53
CA LEU A 108 -0.86 11.14 -8.77
C LEU A 108 0.24 11.96 -9.41
N VAL A 109 0.43 11.81 -10.73
CA VAL A 109 1.44 12.55 -11.48
C VAL A 109 1.13 14.04 -11.44
N ALA A 110 -0.11 14.45 -11.75
CA ALA A 110 -0.51 15.85 -11.75
C ALA A 110 -0.34 16.51 -10.36
N ALA A 111 -0.87 15.89 -9.31
CA ALA A 111 -0.79 16.38 -7.93
C ALA A 111 0.66 16.49 -7.44
N SER A 112 1.50 15.51 -7.80
CA SER A 112 2.92 15.53 -7.44
C SER A 112 3.66 16.66 -8.15
N PHE A 113 3.39 16.88 -9.44
CA PHE A 113 3.97 18.00 -10.19
C PHE A 113 3.57 19.36 -9.61
N GLU A 114 2.30 19.55 -9.25
CA GLU A 114 1.83 20.79 -8.62
C GLU A 114 2.51 21.02 -7.27
N ARG A 115 2.64 19.99 -6.44
CA ARG A 115 3.36 20.09 -5.17
C ARG A 115 4.84 20.41 -5.36
N MET A 116 5.51 19.75 -6.31
CA MET A 116 6.92 20.01 -6.61
C MET A 116 7.13 21.45 -7.11
N LYS A 117 6.22 21.99 -7.92
CA LYS A 117 6.33 23.38 -8.42
C LYS A 117 6.20 24.40 -7.29
N ASN A 118 5.36 24.12 -6.29
CA ASN A 118 5.13 24.99 -5.14
C ASN A 118 6.08 24.68 -3.98
N PHE A 119 6.99 23.72 -4.15
CA PHE A 119 7.94 23.33 -3.13
C PHE A 119 9.09 24.33 -3.09
N ASP A 120 9.29 24.97 -1.94
CA ASP A 120 10.44 25.84 -1.69
C ASP A 120 11.66 25.00 -1.26
N PRO A 121 12.72 24.89 -2.08
CA PRO A 121 13.90 24.11 -1.73
C PRO A 121 14.65 24.68 -0.52
N SER A 122 14.44 25.94 -0.15
CA SER A 122 15.06 26.53 1.05
C SER A 122 14.50 25.96 2.36
N ALA A 123 13.33 25.30 2.30
CA ALA A 123 12.78 24.51 3.40
C ALA A 123 13.58 23.22 3.66
N LEU A 124 14.37 22.76 2.68
CA LEU A 124 15.40 21.74 2.85
C LEU A 124 16.60 22.43 3.49
N GLY A 125 16.68 22.44 4.83
CA GLY A 125 17.85 22.97 5.53
C GLY A 125 19.16 22.45 4.90
N LYS A 126 20.21 23.29 4.85
CA LYS A 126 21.50 22.96 4.25
C LYS A 126 21.99 21.60 4.76
N THR A 127 21.92 20.59 3.91
CA THR A 127 22.39 19.24 4.23
C THR A 127 23.82 19.13 3.72
N THR A 128 24.78 19.45 4.58
CA THR A 128 26.16 19.03 4.41
C THR A 128 26.25 17.53 4.70
N SER A 129 26.99 16.83 3.85
CA SER A 129 27.40 15.42 3.88
C SER A 129 27.25 14.67 5.21
N ASP A 130 26.78 13.42 5.11
CA ASP A 130 26.86 12.31 6.07
C ASP A 130 25.95 12.26 7.28
N GLU A 131 25.24 13.33 7.61
CA GLU A 131 24.14 13.26 8.57
C GLU A 131 22.86 13.61 7.84
N TYR A 132 21.88 12.69 7.77
CA TYR A 132 20.52 13.00 7.31
C TYR A 132 19.92 14.02 8.29
N PRO A 133 20.02 15.33 8.08
CA PRO A 133 19.68 16.30 9.09
C PRO A 133 18.19 16.53 8.96
N ALA A 134 17.44 16.19 10.00
CA ALA A 134 16.11 16.74 10.22
C ALA A 134 15.17 16.74 8.99
N LEU A 135 15.17 15.67 8.18
CA LEU A 135 14.11 15.38 7.19
C LEU A 135 12.72 15.22 7.84
N GLY A 136 12.61 15.42 9.15
CA GLY A 136 11.38 15.38 9.95
C GLY A 136 10.33 16.44 9.58
N ARG A 137 10.59 17.38 8.66
CA ARG A 137 9.63 18.46 8.33
C ARG A 137 9.10 18.51 6.90
N ILE A 138 9.60 17.72 5.97
CA ILE A 138 9.10 17.79 4.58
C ILE A 138 7.74 17.11 4.49
N GLU A 139 6.70 17.83 4.07
CA GLU A 139 5.39 17.23 3.75
C GLU A 139 5.52 16.25 2.59
N ARG A 140 4.64 15.24 2.52
CA ARG A 140 4.70 14.24 1.44
C ARG A 140 4.50 14.96 0.09
N ILE A 141 5.51 14.92 -0.77
CA ILE A 141 5.48 15.60 -2.08
C ILE A 141 4.74 14.74 -3.10
N ILE A 142 5.01 13.43 -3.09
CA ILE A 142 4.37 12.48 -3.99
C ILE A 142 3.10 11.95 -3.34
N ASP A 143 1.96 12.50 -3.74
CA ASP A 143 0.64 12.11 -3.22
C ASP A 143 -0.48 12.54 -4.17
N PHE A 144 -1.65 11.92 -4.06
CA PHE A 144 -2.86 12.23 -4.83
C PHE A 144 -3.47 13.59 -4.48
N HIS A 145 -4.25 14.18 -5.39
CA HIS A 145 -5.12 15.30 -5.04
C HIS A 145 -6.06 14.90 -3.87
N PRO A 146 -6.49 15.86 -3.03
CA PRO A 146 -7.32 15.56 -1.86
C PRO A 146 -8.58 14.74 -2.17
N GLU A 147 -9.21 14.99 -3.33
CA GLU A 147 -10.39 14.26 -3.78
C GLU A 147 -10.06 12.79 -4.10
N MET A 148 -9.06 12.54 -4.94
CA MET A 148 -8.61 11.18 -5.26
C MET A 148 -8.11 10.44 -4.01
N ARG A 149 -7.45 11.12 -3.08
CA ARG A 149 -7.02 10.54 -1.79
C ARG A 149 -8.21 10.03 -0.97
N LYS A 150 -9.30 10.80 -0.93
CA LYS A 150 -10.56 10.42 -0.25
C LYS A 150 -11.16 9.19 -0.92
N GLU A 151 -11.27 9.20 -2.24
CA GLU A 151 -11.85 8.10 -3.01
C GLU A 151 -11.02 6.81 -2.92
N GLU A 152 -9.70 6.93 -2.92
CA GLU A 152 -8.77 5.81 -2.73
C GLU A 152 -8.91 5.20 -1.33
N THR A 153 -9.15 6.05 -0.32
CA THR A 153 -9.43 5.60 1.05
C THR A 153 -10.76 4.84 1.12
N GLU A 154 -11.79 5.34 0.43
CA GLU A 154 -13.10 4.67 0.34
C GLU A 154 -13.00 3.33 -0.38
N LEU A 155 -12.25 3.27 -1.49
CA LEU A 155 -11.98 2.04 -2.22
C LEU A 155 -11.31 0.99 -1.31
N LYS A 156 -10.24 1.37 -0.61
CA LYS A 156 -9.54 0.49 0.34
C LYS A 156 -10.47 -0.01 1.44
N ARG A 157 -11.32 0.87 1.99
CA ARG A 157 -12.30 0.51 3.02
C ARG A 157 -13.30 -0.51 2.49
N PHE A 158 -13.76 -0.35 1.25
CA PHE A 158 -14.66 -1.29 0.59
C PHE A 158 -13.98 -2.66 0.42
N LEU A 159 -12.77 -2.70 -0.16
CA LEU A 159 -12.01 -3.94 -0.35
C LEU A 159 -11.75 -4.67 0.97
N HIS A 160 -11.39 -3.93 2.01
CA HIS A 160 -11.19 -4.52 3.33
C HIS A 160 -12.46 -5.15 3.90
N LYS A 161 -13.61 -4.49 3.74
CA LYS A 161 -14.89 -4.99 4.24
C LYS A 161 -15.39 -6.20 3.45
N TYR A 162 -15.32 -6.16 2.12
CA TYR A 162 -16.04 -7.11 1.27
C TYR A 162 -15.15 -8.15 0.58
N LEU A 163 -13.86 -7.88 0.40
CA LEU A 163 -12.91 -8.81 -0.22
C LEU A 163 -12.03 -9.52 0.83
N TYR A 164 -11.25 -8.77 1.62
CA TYR A 164 -10.29 -9.37 2.56
C TYR A 164 -10.96 -10.09 3.74
N ARG A 165 -12.13 -9.60 4.16
CA ARG A 165 -12.95 -10.24 5.20
C ARG A 165 -13.98 -11.23 4.66
N HIS A 166 -13.92 -11.56 3.38
CA HIS A 166 -14.85 -12.51 2.77
C HIS A 166 -14.72 -13.89 3.44
N PRO A 167 -15.83 -14.59 3.78
CA PRO A 167 -15.79 -15.89 4.48
C PRO A 167 -14.90 -16.96 3.82
N LYS A 168 -14.86 -16.99 2.49
CA LYS A 168 -13.98 -17.90 1.73
C LYS A 168 -12.47 -17.57 1.90
N VAL A 169 -12.13 -16.30 2.11
CA VAL A 169 -10.75 -15.83 2.31
C VAL A 169 -10.33 -16.06 3.75
N THR A 170 -11.16 -15.66 4.71
CA THR A 170 -10.85 -15.80 6.15
C THR A 170 -10.67 -17.25 6.56
N ARG A 171 -11.52 -18.17 6.11
CA ARG A 171 -11.36 -19.62 6.38
C ARG A 171 -10.03 -20.19 5.89
N LYS A 172 -9.53 -19.71 4.74
CA LYS A 172 -8.21 -20.13 4.23
C LYS A 172 -7.09 -19.57 5.09
N MET A 173 -7.22 -18.32 5.54
CA MET A 173 -6.25 -17.68 6.43
C MET A 173 -6.20 -18.37 7.80
N ASP A 174 -7.34 -18.73 8.37
CA ASP A 174 -7.38 -19.45 9.66
C ASP A 174 -6.62 -20.78 9.58
N LYS A 175 -6.78 -21.52 8.48
CA LYS A 175 -6.03 -22.76 8.23
C LYS A 175 -4.52 -22.50 8.08
N ALA A 176 -4.13 -21.45 7.35
CA ALA A 176 -2.73 -21.09 7.18
C ALA A 176 -2.08 -20.71 8.52
N CYS A 177 -2.76 -19.88 9.33
CA CYS A 177 -2.31 -19.52 10.67
C CYS A 177 -2.12 -20.75 11.56
N SER A 178 -3.09 -21.67 11.57
CA SER A 178 -2.99 -22.93 12.33
C SER A 178 -1.78 -23.78 11.90
N MET A 179 -1.52 -23.85 10.60
CA MET A 179 -0.36 -24.59 10.07
C MET A 179 0.97 -23.94 10.47
N ILE A 180 1.10 -22.62 10.33
CA ILE A 180 2.30 -21.88 10.76
C ILE A 180 2.53 -22.04 12.27
N GLN A 181 1.48 -21.94 13.08
CA GLN A 181 1.57 -22.14 14.53
C GLN A 181 2.02 -23.56 14.89
N SER A 182 1.53 -24.56 14.15
CA SER A 182 1.90 -25.96 14.34
C SER A 182 3.38 -26.19 13.99
N LEU A 183 3.84 -25.67 12.84
CA LEU A 183 5.24 -25.74 12.42
C LEU A 183 6.16 -25.02 13.42
N PHE A 184 5.81 -23.81 13.82
CA PHE A 184 6.57 -23.05 14.81
C PHE A 184 6.69 -23.81 16.14
N THR A 185 5.57 -24.35 16.65
CA THR A 185 5.56 -25.13 17.90
C THR A 185 6.39 -26.40 17.76
N TYR A 186 6.33 -27.07 16.61
CA TYR A 186 7.11 -28.27 16.34
C TYR A 186 8.61 -27.98 16.36
N TYR A 187 9.06 -26.98 15.60
CA TYR A 187 10.48 -26.65 15.53
C TYR A 187 11.04 -26.05 16.83
N LEU A 188 10.21 -25.42 17.67
CA LEU A 188 10.63 -25.04 19.03
C LEU A 188 10.93 -26.26 19.92
N LYS A 189 10.17 -27.36 19.74
CA LYS A 189 10.38 -28.60 20.49
C LYS A 189 11.47 -29.50 19.88
N HIS A 190 11.72 -29.34 18.58
CA HIS A 190 12.66 -30.14 17.80
C HIS A 190 13.65 -29.24 17.03
N PRO A 191 14.56 -28.53 17.71
CA PRO A 191 15.53 -27.65 17.04
C PRO A 191 16.42 -28.40 16.05
N GLU A 192 16.67 -29.69 16.27
CA GLU A 192 17.46 -30.57 15.41
C GLU A 192 16.84 -30.77 14.02
N GLN A 193 15.54 -30.52 13.85
CA GLN A 193 14.82 -30.64 12.58
C GLN A 193 14.86 -29.34 11.75
N MET A 194 15.46 -28.24 12.24
CA MET A 194 15.64 -27.00 11.46
C MET A 194 16.86 -27.03 10.52
N ALA A 195 17.64 -28.12 10.52
CA ALA A 195 18.88 -28.25 9.77
C ALA A 195 18.69 -28.37 8.25
#